data_AF-A0A4Y9S2M4-F1
#
_entry.id   AF-A0A4Y9S2M4-F1
#
_cell.length_a   1.000
_cell.length_b   1.000
_cell.length_c   1.000
_cell.angle_alpha   90.00
_cell.angle_beta   90.00
_cell.angle_gamma   90.00
#
_symmetry.space_group_name_H-M   'P 1'
#
loop_
_entity.id
_entity.type
_entity.pdbx_description
1 polymer ?
#
loop_
_entity_poly.entity_id
_entity_poly.type
_entity_poly.pdbx_seq_one_letter_code
_entity_poly.pdbx_strand_id
1 'polypeptide(L)'
;MRQMGLVTAAGGRTPLVEDFRVIKRPLIKRALRKPEPGEKPGNLIMITSSLPGEGKTFCSINLAMSIAMELDNTVLLVDADVARPSVLRTLGINSQRGLMDVLLDDQLDLGDVLLRTNVNTLTILPAGSSNARATELLASQSMTALVHEIASRYPDRIVIFDSPPLLLTSEAHVLASHMGQIVLVVEAERTTQHSVKEALRQLEGCTNVNLVYNKSRDFPGTESYDYHYG
;
A
#
# COMPACT_ATOMS: atom_id res chain seq x y z
N MET A 1 0.58 18.25 3.96
CA MET A 1 1.41 17.29 3.20
C MET A 1 2.90 17.45 3.47
N ARG A 2 3.58 18.55 3.06
CA ARG A 2 5.03 18.72 3.32
C ARG A 2 5.44 18.70 4.80
N GLN A 3 4.68 19.36 5.68
CA GLN A 3 4.95 19.35 7.13
C GLN A 3 4.77 17.97 7.78
N MET A 4 4.05 17.04 7.13
CA MET A 4 3.87 15.67 7.58
C MET A 4 4.92 14.72 6.97
N GLY A 5 5.90 15.24 6.23
CA GLY A 5 6.89 14.44 5.52
C GLY A 5 6.35 13.69 4.30
N LEU A 6 5.21 14.10 3.72
CA LEU A 6 4.71 13.44 2.51
C LEU A 6 5.50 13.92 1.27
N VAL A 7 5.89 12.97 0.42
CA VAL A 7 6.46 13.18 -0.92
C VAL A 7 5.42 13.90 -1.78
N THR A 8 5.85 14.99 -2.42
CA THR A 8 4.96 15.84 -3.25
C THR A 8 5.61 16.09 -4.60
N ALA A 9 4.81 16.17 -5.67
CA ALA A 9 5.32 16.41 -7.03
C ALA A 9 6.06 17.75 -7.17
N ALA A 10 5.71 18.73 -6.34
CA ALA A 10 6.37 20.03 -6.28
C ALA A 10 7.62 20.05 -5.38
N GLY A 11 7.90 18.98 -4.62
CA GLY A 11 9.04 18.87 -3.70
C GLY A 11 10.36 18.65 -4.44
N GLY A 12 11.41 19.38 -4.08
CA GLY A 12 12.77 19.10 -4.53
C GLY A 12 13.29 17.76 -3.96
N ARG A 13 14.55 17.42 -4.27
CA ARG A 13 15.24 16.25 -3.70
C ARG A 13 15.29 16.38 -2.17
N THR A 14 14.70 15.44 -1.47
CA THR A 14 14.85 15.26 -0.01
C THR A 14 15.35 13.84 0.26
N PRO A 15 16.03 13.58 1.39
CA PRO A 15 16.49 12.23 1.74
C PRO A 15 15.35 11.19 1.65
N LEU A 16 14.18 11.56 2.16
CA LEU A 16 12.98 10.72 2.10
C LEU A 16 12.54 10.38 0.67
N VAL A 17 12.69 11.30 -0.30
CA VAL A 17 12.37 11.02 -1.71
C VAL A 17 13.34 9.97 -2.26
N GLU A 18 14.61 10.03 -1.89
CA GLU A 18 15.61 9.02 -2.30
C GLU A 18 15.35 7.67 -1.62
N ASP A 19 14.96 7.64 -0.34
CA ASP A 19 14.57 6.40 0.35
C ASP A 19 13.41 5.70 -0.38
N PHE A 20 12.34 6.43 -0.70
CA PHE A 20 11.22 5.86 -1.44
C PHE A 20 11.57 5.53 -2.90
N ARG A 21 12.62 6.14 -3.48
CA ARG A 21 13.15 5.70 -4.78
C ARG A 21 13.85 4.35 -4.68
N VAL A 22 14.64 4.13 -3.62
CA VAL A 22 15.26 2.82 -3.38
C VAL A 22 14.19 1.77 -3.13
N ILE A 23 13.19 2.07 -2.28
CA ILE A 23 12.09 1.14 -1.95
C ILE A 23 11.27 0.77 -3.18
N LYS A 24 10.92 1.73 -4.05
CA LYS A 24 10.01 1.45 -5.17
C LYS A 24 10.63 0.63 -6.31
N ARG A 25 11.95 0.72 -6.53
CA ARG A 25 12.61 0.08 -7.68
C ARG A 25 12.38 -1.44 -7.77
N PRO A 26 12.64 -2.25 -6.72
CA PRO A 26 12.36 -3.68 -6.78
C PRO A 26 10.85 -3.97 -6.93
N LEU A 27 9.99 -3.15 -6.32
CA LEU A 27 8.53 -3.31 -6.38
C LEU A 27 7.99 -3.09 -7.81
N ILE A 28 8.42 -2.01 -8.49
CA ILE A 28 8.06 -1.74 -9.89
C ILE A 28 8.59 -2.85 -10.79
N LYS A 29 9.86 -3.25 -10.63
CA LYS A 29 10.47 -4.30 -11.45
C LYS A 29 9.66 -5.60 -11.42
N ARG A 30 9.14 -5.97 -10.25
CA ARG A 30 8.30 -7.16 -10.12
C ARG A 30 6.86 -6.92 -10.57
N ALA A 31 6.32 -5.72 -10.38
CA ALA A 31 4.98 -5.36 -10.83
C ALA A 31 4.85 -5.45 -12.36
N LEU A 32 5.88 -5.05 -13.09
CA LEU A 32 5.93 -5.08 -14.56
C LEU A 32 6.35 -6.45 -15.13
N ARG A 33 6.70 -7.41 -14.27
CA ARG A 33 7.06 -8.77 -14.71
C ARG A 33 5.79 -9.53 -15.07
N LYS A 34 5.83 -10.28 -16.16
CA LYS A 34 4.77 -11.25 -16.48
C LYS A 34 4.68 -12.29 -15.35
N PRO A 35 3.50 -12.55 -14.76
CA PRO A 35 3.34 -13.57 -13.74
C PRO A 35 3.51 -14.97 -14.34
N GLU A 36 4.14 -15.86 -13.60
CA GLU A 36 4.18 -17.29 -13.93
C GLU A 36 2.80 -17.95 -13.66
N PRO A 37 2.48 -19.10 -14.28
CA PRO A 37 1.25 -19.83 -13.99
C PRO A 37 1.08 -20.11 -12.49
N GLY A 38 -0.02 -19.65 -11.90
CA GLY A 38 -0.31 -19.79 -10.47
C GLY A 38 0.28 -18.69 -9.58
N GLU A 39 1.07 -17.76 -10.12
CA GLU A 39 1.47 -16.56 -9.39
C GLU A 39 0.35 -15.52 -9.34
N LYS A 40 0.24 -14.83 -8.21
CA LYS A 40 -0.62 -13.67 -8.06
C LYS A 40 -0.04 -12.47 -8.85
N PRO A 41 -0.88 -11.56 -9.37
CA PRO A 41 -0.40 -10.39 -10.11
C PRO A 41 0.59 -9.56 -9.30
N GLY A 42 1.79 -9.35 -9.86
CA GLY A 42 2.86 -8.61 -9.18
C GLY A 42 2.53 -7.14 -8.95
N ASN A 43 1.62 -6.56 -9.74
CA ASN A 43 1.21 -5.16 -9.60
C ASN A 43 0.26 -4.90 -8.43
N LEU A 44 -0.15 -5.94 -7.69
CA LEU A 44 -0.90 -5.83 -6.44
C LEU A 44 0.07 -5.86 -5.25
N ILE A 45 0.22 -4.71 -4.61
CA ILE A 45 1.16 -4.48 -3.52
C ILE A 45 0.38 -4.14 -2.26
N MET A 46 0.53 -4.95 -1.22
CA MET A 46 -0.03 -4.63 0.10
C MET A 46 1.03 -4.03 1.00
N ILE A 47 0.67 -2.93 1.66
CA ILE A 47 1.46 -2.31 2.73
C ILE A 47 0.76 -2.61 4.04
N THR A 48 1.50 -3.22 4.96
CA THR A 48 1.00 -3.61 6.28
C THR A 48 2.05 -3.40 7.34
N SER A 49 1.71 -3.69 8.59
CA SER A 49 2.61 -3.60 9.73
C SER A 49 2.33 -4.74 10.70
N SER A 50 3.23 -4.97 11.65
CA SER A 50 3.00 -5.96 12.71
C SER A 50 1.96 -5.43 13.71
N LEU A 51 2.08 -4.15 14.09
CA LEU A 51 1.33 -3.47 15.12
C LEU A 51 0.76 -2.11 14.63
N PRO A 52 -0.25 -1.56 15.32
CA PRO A 52 -0.75 -0.22 15.02
C PRO A 52 0.33 0.86 15.21
N GLY A 53 0.29 1.88 14.36
CA GLY A 53 1.11 3.08 14.53
C GLY A 53 2.50 3.02 13.90
N GLU A 54 2.92 1.90 13.30
CA GLU A 54 4.26 1.76 12.70
C GLU A 54 4.48 2.62 11.44
N GLY A 55 3.41 3.25 10.92
CA GLY A 55 3.48 4.18 9.80
C GLY A 55 3.14 3.57 8.43
N LYS A 56 2.44 2.43 8.40
CA LYS A 56 1.94 1.78 7.17
C LYS A 56 1.31 2.77 6.18
N THR A 57 0.34 3.58 6.62
CA THR A 57 -0.36 4.55 5.78
C THR A 57 0.53 5.67 5.26
N PHE A 58 1.51 6.11 6.07
CA PHE A 58 2.52 7.05 5.62
C PHE A 58 3.38 6.43 4.51
N CYS A 59 3.83 5.19 4.68
CA CYS A 59 4.58 4.46 3.66
C CYS A 59 3.74 4.22 2.40
N SER A 60 2.46 3.84 2.54
CA SER A 60 1.52 3.64 1.44
C SER A 60 1.37 4.88 0.56
N ILE A 61 1.10 6.03 1.19
CA ILE A 61 0.93 7.32 0.48
C ILE A 61 2.24 7.74 -0.19
N ASN A 62 3.37 7.67 0.51
CA ASN A 62 4.65 8.08 -0.05
C ASN A 62 5.13 7.18 -1.19
N LEU A 63 4.92 5.87 -1.06
CA LEU A 63 5.21 4.93 -2.13
C LEU A 63 4.32 5.20 -3.34
N ALA A 64 3.02 5.42 -3.12
CA ALA A 64 2.07 5.77 -4.18
C ALA A 64 2.49 7.04 -4.93
N MET A 65 2.81 8.10 -4.20
CA MET A 65 3.30 9.36 -4.76
C MET A 65 4.62 9.16 -5.51
N SER A 66 5.55 8.38 -4.95
CA SER A 66 6.86 8.14 -5.58
C SER A 66 6.73 7.34 -6.88
N ILE A 67 5.85 6.35 -6.94
CA ILE A 67 5.58 5.58 -8.17
C ILE A 67 4.82 6.43 -9.19
N ALA A 68 3.83 7.23 -8.76
CA ALA A 68 3.06 8.11 -9.63
C ALA A 68 3.92 9.21 -10.31
N MET A 69 5.11 9.50 -9.78
CA MET A 69 6.08 10.41 -10.41
C MET A 69 6.95 9.74 -11.49
N GLU A 70 6.90 8.41 -11.65
CA GLU A 70 7.54 7.75 -12.79
C GLU A 70 6.75 8.05 -14.07
N LEU A 71 7.43 8.05 -15.22
CA LEU A 71 6.83 8.44 -16.50
C LEU A 71 5.78 7.42 -17.00
N ASP A 72 6.02 6.14 -16.76
CA ASP A 72 5.32 5.04 -17.43
C ASP A 72 4.37 4.26 -16.51
N ASN A 73 4.04 4.78 -15.33
CA ASN A 73 3.20 4.06 -14.37
C ASN A 73 2.05 4.93 -13.84
N THR A 74 0.88 4.31 -13.73
CA THR A 74 -0.25 4.86 -12.97
C THR A 74 -0.41 4.12 -11.65
N VAL A 75 -0.95 4.80 -10.65
CA VAL A 75 -1.13 4.25 -9.30
C VAL A 75 -2.57 4.34 -8.86
N LEU A 76 -3.09 3.22 -8.35
CA LEU A 76 -4.31 3.19 -7.55
C LEU A 76 -3.94 2.92 -6.09
N LEU A 77 -4.19 3.89 -5.21
CA LEU A 77 -4.04 3.72 -3.76
C LEU A 77 -5.39 3.32 -3.16
N VAL A 78 -5.48 2.10 -2.64
CA VAL A 78 -6.67 1.55 -1.99
C VAL A 78 -6.52 1.66 -0.48
N ASP A 79 -7.46 2.30 0.20
CA ASP A 79 -7.57 2.26 1.66
C ASP A 79 -8.33 0.97 2.05
N ALA A 80 -7.58 -0.11 2.30
CA ALA A 80 -8.12 -1.41 2.67
C ALA A 80 -8.12 -1.64 4.20
N ASP A 81 -7.71 -0.65 4.99
CA ASP A 81 -7.87 -0.63 6.44
C ASP A 81 -9.31 -0.27 6.81
N VAL A 82 -10.24 -1.16 6.48
CA VAL A 82 -11.70 -0.94 6.64
C VAL A 82 -12.12 -0.82 8.11
N ALA A 83 -11.31 -1.34 9.03
CA ALA A 83 -11.51 -1.18 10.47
C ALA A 83 -11.14 0.22 10.96
N ARG A 84 -10.06 0.83 10.43
CA ARG A 84 -9.63 2.18 10.79
C ARG A 84 -9.09 2.99 9.61
N PRO A 85 -9.91 3.29 8.59
CA PRO A 85 -9.45 3.85 7.30
C PRO A 85 -8.70 5.14 7.52
N SER A 86 -7.50 5.33 6.98
CA SER A 86 -6.67 6.48 7.37
C SER A 86 -6.03 7.23 6.22
N VAL A 87 -6.15 6.74 4.99
CA VAL A 87 -5.60 7.39 3.80
C VAL A 87 -6.26 8.75 3.59
N LEU A 88 -7.60 8.78 3.50
CA LEU A 88 -8.33 10.04 3.26
C LEU A 88 -8.13 11.06 4.38
N ARG A 89 -8.14 10.62 5.64
CA ARG A 89 -7.86 11.50 6.79
C ARG A 89 -6.46 12.12 6.70
N THR A 90 -5.46 11.32 6.31
CA THR A 90 -4.06 11.79 6.16
C THR A 90 -3.94 12.80 5.01
N LEU A 91 -4.74 12.65 3.97
CA LEU A 91 -4.77 13.55 2.82
C LEU A 91 -5.70 14.76 3.00
N GLY A 92 -6.48 14.82 4.07
CA GLY A 92 -7.45 15.89 4.32
C GLY A 92 -8.69 15.82 3.41
N ILE A 93 -9.05 14.63 2.94
CA ILE A 93 -10.18 14.37 2.05
C ILE A 93 -11.35 13.82 2.89
N ASN A 94 -12.57 14.29 2.62
CA ASN A 94 -13.76 13.79 3.30
C ASN A 94 -14.14 12.38 2.83
N SER A 95 -14.73 11.61 3.74
CA SER A 95 -15.16 10.23 3.49
C SER A 95 -16.21 10.18 2.36
N GLN A 96 -16.04 9.18 1.49
CA GLN A 96 -16.94 8.86 0.39
C GLN A 96 -17.18 7.35 0.36
N ARG A 97 -18.11 6.92 -0.51
CA ARG A 97 -18.25 5.50 -0.87
C ARG A 97 -16.92 4.96 -1.38
N GLY A 98 -16.70 3.66 -1.21
CA GLY A 98 -15.42 3.04 -1.53
C GLY A 98 -15.50 1.52 -1.66
N LEU A 99 -14.38 0.86 -1.38
CA LEU A 99 -14.18 -0.57 -1.51
C LEU A 99 -15.34 -1.39 -0.92
N MET A 100 -15.71 -1.12 0.33
CA MET A 100 -16.76 -1.87 1.01
C MET A 100 -18.14 -1.68 0.38
N ASP A 101 -18.44 -0.50 -0.14
CA ASP A 101 -19.72 -0.22 -0.80
C ASP A 101 -19.81 -0.96 -2.14
N VAL A 102 -18.71 -1.01 -2.91
CA VAL A 102 -18.61 -1.78 -4.16
C VAL A 102 -18.77 -3.28 -3.92
N LEU A 103 -18.26 -3.80 -2.80
CA LEU A 103 -18.42 -5.22 -2.45
C LEU A 103 -19.83 -5.58 -1.96
N LEU A 104 -20.64 -4.59 -1.59
CA LEU A 104 -22.00 -4.78 -1.05
C LEU A 104 -23.10 -4.52 -2.07
N ASP A 105 -22.86 -3.63 -3.03
CA ASP A 105 -23.83 -3.19 -4.03
C ASP A 105 -23.35 -3.55 -5.43
N ASP A 106 -23.87 -4.64 -5.99
CA ASP A 106 -23.53 -5.12 -7.34
C ASP A 106 -23.90 -4.12 -8.45
N GLN A 107 -24.68 -3.07 -8.16
CA GLN A 107 -25.02 -2.01 -9.11
C GLN A 107 -24.05 -0.82 -9.05
N LEU A 108 -23.17 -0.76 -8.05
CA LEU A 108 -22.21 0.32 -7.89
C LEU A 108 -20.93 0.00 -8.66
N ASP A 109 -20.66 0.75 -9.74
CA ASP A 109 -19.43 0.57 -10.51
C ASP A 109 -18.22 1.06 -9.73
N LEU A 110 -17.09 0.36 -9.88
CA LEU A 110 -15.82 0.77 -9.29
C LEU A 110 -15.44 2.20 -9.70
N GLY A 111 -15.69 2.57 -10.96
CA GLY A 111 -15.35 3.89 -11.49
C GLY A 111 -16.04 5.04 -10.77
N ASP A 112 -17.22 4.81 -10.20
CA ASP A 112 -18.03 5.83 -9.51
C ASP A 112 -17.52 6.18 -8.12
N VAL A 113 -16.69 5.31 -7.53
CA VAL A 113 -16.10 5.51 -6.18
C VAL A 113 -14.61 5.89 -6.22
N LEU A 114 -14.01 5.94 -7.41
CA LEU A 114 -12.61 6.33 -7.58
C LEU A 114 -12.42 7.85 -7.46
N LEU A 115 -11.53 8.26 -6.56
CA LEU A 115 -11.19 9.67 -6.36
C LEU A 115 -9.96 10.05 -7.16
N ARG A 116 -10.12 11.00 -8.08
CA ARG A 116 -8.98 11.63 -8.75
C ARG A 116 -8.27 12.58 -7.80
N THR A 117 -6.95 12.57 -7.85
CA THR A 117 -6.13 13.52 -7.08
C THR A 117 -5.64 14.65 -7.98
N ASN A 118 -4.92 15.62 -7.40
CA ASN A 118 -4.20 16.63 -8.15
C ASN A 118 -2.91 16.10 -8.82
N VAL A 119 -2.61 14.81 -8.66
CA VAL A 119 -1.56 14.08 -9.39
C VAL A 119 -2.27 13.20 -10.42
N ASN A 120 -2.11 13.51 -11.71
CA ASN A 120 -2.86 12.88 -12.80
C ASN A 120 -2.73 11.35 -12.85
N THR A 121 -1.57 10.83 -12.43
CA THR A 121 -1.24 9.40 -12.42
C THR A 121 -1.60 8.72 -11.10
N LEU A 122 -2.20 9.41 -10.13
CA LEU A 122 -2.61 8.85 -8.84
C LEU A 122 -4.13 8.97 -8.64
N THR A 123 -4.76 7.82 -8.46
CA THR A 123 -6.17 7.69 -8.09
C THR A 123 -6.27 7.00 -6.73
N ILE A 124 -7.33 7.30 -5.97
CA ILE A 124 -7.57 6.71 -4.64
C ILE A 124 -8.90 5.97 -4.66
N LEU A 125 -8.92 4.75 -4.11
CA LEU A 125 -10.13 4.03 -3.74
C LEU A 125 -10.28 4.10 -2.21
N PRO A 126 -11.28 4.82 -1.68
CA PRO A 126 -11.56 4.85 -0.25
C PRO A 126 -11.96 3.48 0.30
N ALA A 127 -11.90 3.32 1.63
CA ALA A 127 -12.41 2.12 2.28
C ALA A 127 -13.93 1.99 2.14
N GLY A 128 -14.65 3.11 2.14
CA GLY A 128 -16.11 3.14 2.11
C GLY A 128 -16.74 2.94 3.50
N SER A 129 -18.01 2.52 3.51
CA SER A 129 -18.77 2.33 4.75
C SER A 129 -18.28 1.13 5.56
N SER A 130 -18.15 1.29 6.87
CA SER A 130 -17.79 0.18 7.77
C SER A 130 -18.87 -0.90 7.75
N ASN A 131 -18.48 -2.18 7.74
CA ASN A 131 -19.39 -3.31 7.80
C ASN A 131 -18.91 -4.32 8.86
N ALA A 132 -19.85 -4.90 9.61
CA ALA A 132 -19.53 -5.92 10.63
C ALA A 132 -18.98 -7.23 10.04
N ARG A 133 -19.21 -7.49 8.74
CA ARG A 133 -18.74 -8.66 7.99
C ARG A 133 -17.56 -8.32 7.07
N ALA A 134 -16.72 -7.38 7.50
CA ALA A 134 -15.59 -6.90 6.69
C ALA A 134 -14.66 -8.03 6.28
N THR A 135 -14.27 -8.90 7.23
CA THR A 135 -13.43 -10.07 6.95
C THR A 135 -14.05 -10.98 5.87
N GLU A 136 -15.34 -11.31 5.97
CA GLU A 136 -16.02 -12.19 5.02
C GLU A 136 -16.18 -11.56 3.64
N LEU A 137 -16.44 -10.25 3.58
CA LEU A 137 -16.51 -9.51 2.32
C LEU A 137 -15.15 -9.46 1.62
N LEU A 138 -14.06 -9.25 2.37
CA LEU A 138 -12.71 -9.30 1.84
C LEU A 138 -12.29 -10.72 1.40
N ALA A 139 -12.84 -11.77 2.02
CA ALA A 139 -12.59 -13.17 1.63
C ALA A 139 -13.51 -13.65 0.49
N SER A 140 -14.43 -12.80 0.02
CA SER A 140 -15.48 -13.21 -0.92
C SER A 140 -14.96 -13.43 -2.35
N GLN A 141 -15.77 -14.13 -3.15
CA GLN A 141 -15.54 -14.23 -4.60
C GLN A 141 -15.64 -12.86 -5.27
N SER A 142 -16.51 -11.96 -4.79
CA SER A 142 -16.62 -10.59 -5.29
C SER A 142 -15.32 -9.81 -5.11
N MET A 143 -14.65 -9.94 -3.95
CA MET A 143 -13.33 -9.33 -3.74
C MET A 143 -12.26 -9.93 -4.64
N THR A 144 -12.29 -11.26 -4.83
CA THR A 144 -11.38 -11.94 -5.76
C THR A 144 -11.55 -11.43 -7.20
N ALA A 145 -12.80 -11.28 -7.65
CA ALA A 145 -13.12 -10.74 -8.97
C ALA A 145 -12.69 -9.27 -9.11
N LEU A 146 -12.95 -8.45 -8.10
CA LEU A 146 -12.58 -7.03 -8.07
C LEU A 146 -11.05 -6.84 -8.15
N VAL A 147 -10.30 -7.60 -7.35
CA VAL A 147 -8.83 -7.54 -7.38
C VAL A 147 -8.29 -7.98 -8.75
N HIS A 148 -8.86 -9.03 -9.35
CA HIS A 148 -8.48 -9.46 -10.69
C HIS A 148 -8.80 -8.42 -11.76
N GLU A 149 -9.98 -7.81 -11.71
CA GLU A 149 -10.36 -6.71 -12.60
C GLU A 149 -9.35 -5.56 -12.47
N ILE A 150 -9.13 -5.06 -11.25
CA ILE A 150 -8.22 -3.96 -10.97
C ILE A 150 -6.79 -4.25 -11.45
N ALA A 151 -6.30 -5.48 -11.27
CA ALA A 151 -4.97 -5.90 -11.68
C ALA A 151 -4.79 -5.96 -13.21
N SER A 152 -5.85 -6.29 -13.94
CA SER A 152 -5.79 -6.56 -15.39
C SER A 152 -6.30 -5.42 -16.26
N ARG A 153 -7.06 -4.48 -15.69
CA ARG A 153 -7.73 -3.40 -16.44
C ARG A 153 -6.76 -2.44 -17.14
N TYR A 154 -5.56 -2.24 -16.59
CA TYR A 154 -4.56 -1.32 -17.15
C TYR A 154 -3.14 -1.91 -17.00
N PRO A 155 -2.37 -2.04 -18.09
CA PRO A 155 -1.07 -2.70 -18.07
C PRO A 155 0.02 -1.91 -17.32
N ASP A 156 -0.14 -0.60 -17.23
CA ASP A 156 0.77 0.36 -16.57
C ASP A 156 0.39 0.63 -15.10
N ARG A 157 -0.64 -0.04 -14.59
CA ARG A 157 -1.20 0.26 -13.27
C ARG A 157 -0.57 -0.58 -12.17
N ILE A 158 -0.06 0.11 -11.16
CA ILE A 158 0.36 -0.46 -9.88
C ILE A 158 -0.69 -0.12 -8.82
N VAL A 159 -1.09 -1.11 -8.04
CA VAL A 159 -2.14 -0.95 -7.03
C VAL A 159 -1.56 -1.21 -5.65
N ILE A 160 -1.70 -0.20 -4.79
CA ILE A 160 -1.16 -0.20 -3.44
C ILE A 160 -2.32 -0.27 -2.46
N PHE A 161 -2.36 -1.32 -1.65
CA PHE A 161 -3.36 -1.51 -0.60
C PHE A 161 -2.76 -1.09 0.74
N ASP A 162 -3.26 -0.01 1.32
CA ASP A 162 -3.02 0.31 2.73
C ASP A 162 -3.90 -0.59 3.59
N SER A 163 -3.31 -1.52 4.33
CA SER A 163 -4.05 -2.58 5.04
C SER A 163 -3.85 -2.51 6.55
N PRO A 164 -4.76 -3.09 7.37
CA PRO A 164 -4.59 -3.12 8.83
C PRO A 164 -3.30 -3.84 9.28
N PRO A 165 -2.89 -3.68 10.55
CA PRO A 165 -1.78 -4.45 11.12
C PRO A 165 -2.11 -5.95 11.26
N LEU A 166 -1.16 -6.81 10.88
CA LEU A 166 -1.34 -8.27 10.86
C LEU A 166 -1.70 -8.86 12.23
N LEU A 167 -1.07 -8.39 13.31
CA LEU A 167 -1.31 -8.97 14.64
C LEU A 167 -2.58 -8.46 15.32
N LEU A 168 -3.32 -7.55 14.68
CA LEU A 168 -4.55 -6.99 15.25
C LEU A 168 -5.83 -7.58 14.64
N THR A 169 -5.82 -7.92 13.36
CA THR A 169 -7.04 -8.16 12.58
C THR A 169 -6.89 -9.32 11.60
N SER A 170 -7.95 -10.10 11.38
CA SER A 170 -7.99 -11.17 10.37
C SER A 170 -8.02 -10.63 8.93
N GLU A 171 -8.57 -9.43 8.73
CA GLU A 171 -8.69 -8.75 7.44
C GLU A 171 -7.35 -8.65 6.71
N ALA A 172 -6.27 -8.33 7.43
CA ALA A 172 -4.94 -8.21 6.86
C ALA A 172 -4.45 -9.54 6.26
N HIS A 173 -4.64 -10.66 6.98
CA HIS A 173 -4.24 -11.98 6.49
C HIS A 173 -5.02 -12.39 5.24
N VAL A 174 -6.35 -12.15 5.25
CA VAL A 174 -7.20 -12.41 4.07
C VAL A 174 -6.75 -11.57 2.88
N LEU A 175 -6.52 -10.26 3.07
CA LEU A 175 -6.00 -9.38 2.02
C LEU A 175 -4.67 -9.88 1.45
N ALA A 176 -3.72 -10.28 2.30
CA ALA A 176 -2.42 -10.80 1.89
C ALA A 176 -2.55 -12.01 0.95
N SER A 177 -3.59 -12.83 1.13
CA SER A 177 -3.87 -13.96 0.25
C SER A 177 -4.20 -13.57 -1.20
N HIS A 178 -4.51 -12.31 -1.49
CA HIS A 178 -4.76 -11.81 -2.85
C HIS A 178 -3.56 -11.09 -3.48
N MET A 179 -2.48 -10.85 -2.73
CA MET A 179 -1.43 -9.90 -3.12
C MET A 179 -0.21 -10.60 -3.72
N GLY A 180 0.33 -10.03 -4.80
CA GLY A 180 1.58 -10.52 -5.41
C GLY A 180 2.84 -10.02 -4.73
N GLN A 181 2.74 -8.90 -4.00
CA GLN A 181 3.83 -8.34 -3.20
C GLN A 181 3.32 -7.82 -1.86
N ILE A 182 4.11 -7.99 -0.82
CA ILE A 182 3.84 -7.44 0.51
C ILE A 182 5.04 -6.61 0.95
N VAL A 183 4.74 -5.45 1.54
CA VAL A 183 5.69 -4.60 2.25
C VAL A 183 5.26 -4.53 3.71
N LEU A 184 6.06 -5.15 4.58
CA LEU A 184 5.86 -5.09 6.03
C LEU A 184 6.67 -3.93 6.59
N VAL A 185 5.95 -2.92 7.08
CA VAL A 185 6.51 -1.75 7.75
C VAL A 185 6.78 -2.09 9.21
N VAL A 186 8.01 -1.85 9.65
CA VAL A 186 8.49 -2.12 11.01
C VAL A 186 8.96 -0.80 11.63
N GLU A 187 8.40 -0.43 12.79
CA GLU A 187 8.83 0.78 13.49
C GLU A 187 10.19 0.59 14.16
N ALA A 188 11.10 1.51 13.85
CA ALA A 188 12.45 1.51 14.37
C ALA A 188 12.47 1.64 15.89
N GLU A 189 13.36 0.84 16.51
CA GLU A 189 13.65 0.86 17.95
C GLU A 189 12.46 0.55 18.88
N ARG A 190 11.27 0.31 18.33
CA ARG A 190 10.04 0.07 19.12
C ARG A 190 9.42 -1.28 18.84
N THR A 191 9.42 -1.73 17.59
CA THR A 191 8.82 -3.03 17.27
C THR A 191 9.79 -4.15 17.61
N THR A 192 9.31 -5.08 18.43
CA THR A 192 10.14 -6.20 18.87
C THR A 192 10.37 -7.19 17.74
N GLN A 193 11.54 -7.86 17.73
CA GLN A 193 11.80 -8.94 16.77
C GLN A 193 10.77 -10.07 16.88
N HIS A 194 10.22 -10.32 18.06
CA HIS A 194 9.17 -11.30 18.25
C HIS A 194 7.90 -10.93 17.47
N SER A 195 7.43 -9.68 17.61
CA SER A 195 6.26 -9.19 16.86
C SER A 195 6.48 -9.28 15.34
N VAL A 196 7.66 -8.92 14.85
CA VAL A 196 7.98 -9.06 13.41
C VAL A 196 7.94 -10.52 12.97
N LYS A 197 8.50 -11.45 13.77
CA LYS A 197 8.47 -12.88 13.47
C LYS A 197 7.05 -13.44 13.46
N GLU A 198 6.20 -13.08 14.41
CA GLU A 198 4.80 -13.51 14.41
C GLU A 198 4.04 -12.93 13.21
N ALA A 199 4.30 -11.69 12.83
CA ALA A 199 3.68 -11.08 11.63
C ALA A 199 4.13 -11.81 10.35
N LEU A 200 5.42 -12.15 10.23
CA LEU A 200 5.94 -12.93 9.11
C LEU A 200 5.34 -14.33 9.04
N ARG A 201 5.06 -14.98 10.19
CA ARG A 201 4.36 -16.27 10.23
C ARG A 201 2.96 -16.19 9.64
N GLN A 202 2.23 -15.09 9.89
CA GLN A 202 0.92 -14.87 9.24
C GLN A 202 1.02 -14.66 7.73
N LEU A 203 2.21 -14.37 7.20
CA LEU A 203 2.46 -14.22 5.77
C LEU A 203 3.07 -15.47 5.13
N GLU A 204 3.18 -16.58 5.87
CA GLU A 204 3.65 -17.84 5.30
C GLU A 204 2.82 -18.23 4.07
N GLY A 205 3.51 -18.63 2.99
CA GLY A 205 2.89 -18.88 1.69
C GLY A 205 2.81 -17.66 0.77
N CYS A 206 3.08 -16.44 1.25
CA CYS A 206 3.27 -15.28 0.39
C CYS A 206 4.68 -15.30 -0.22
N THR A 207 4.77 -15.18 -1.55
CA THR A 207 6.03 -15.42 -2.29
C THR A 207 6.98 -14.23 -2.32
N ASN A 208 6.55 -13.05 -1.87
CA ASN A 208 7.38 -11.84 -1.88
C ASN A 208 7.00 -10.89 -0.75
N VAL A 209 7.78 -10.94 0.32
CA VAL A 209 7.64 -10.07 1.48
C VAL A 209 8.91 -9.22 1.61
N ASN A 210 8.74 -7.90 1.56
CA ASN A 210 9.80 -6.91 1.70
C ASN A 210 9.63 -6.19 3.04
N LEU A 211 10.72 -5.78 3.68
CA LEU A 211 10.69 -5.04 4.93
C LEU A 211 11.01 -3.56 4.67
N VAL A 212 10.27 -2.66 5.31
CA VAL A 212 10.61 -1.25 5.40
C VAL A 212 10.80 -0.89 6.87
N TYR A 213 12.00 -0.47 7.22
CA TYR A 213 12.32 0.02 8.56
C TYR A 213 11.98 1.51 8.63
N ASN A 214 10.92 1.86 9.37
CA ASN A 214 10.33 3.18 9.37
C ASN A 214 10.60 3.93 10.69
N LYS A 215 10.56 5.26 10.65
CA LYS A 215 10.87 6.15 11.78
C LYS A 215 12.28 5.96 12.35
N SER A 216 13.20 5.44 11.54
CA SER A 216 14.62 5.39 11.90
C SER A 216 15.13 6.81 12.14
N ARG A 217 15.98 6.95 13.14
CA ARG A 217 16.76 8.17 13.36
C ARG A 217 18.09 8.03 12.62
N ASP A 218 18.62 9.14 12.14
CA ASP A 218 19.99 9.16 11.66
C ASP A 218 20.91 8.78 12.82
N PHE A 219 21.71 7.73 12.65
CA PHE A 219 22.77 7.44 13.60
C PHE A 219 23.89 8.47 13.40
N PRO A 220 24.35 9.16 14.46
CA PRO A 220 25.55 9.98 14.36
C PRO A 220 26.73 9.06 13.96
N GLY A 221 27.27 9.23 12.75
CA GLY A 221 28.44 8.50 12.26
C GLY A 221 28.19 7.41 11.21
N THR A 222 26.95 7.11 10.83
CA THR A 222 26.70 6.48 9.52
C THR A 222 26.59 7.59 8.50
N GLU A 223 27.62 7.77 7.68
CA GLU A 223 27.51 8.52 6.45
C GLU A 223 26.26 8.02 5.72
N SER A 224 25.23 8.86 5.62
CA SER A 224 24.18 8.68 4.62
C SER A 224 24.93 8.47 3.32
N TYR A 225 24.78 7.30 2.69
CA TYR A 225 25.43 6.96 1.42
C TYR A 225 24.94 7.93 0.35
N ASP A 226 25.52 9.12 0.33
CA ASP A 226 25.22 10.20 -0.57
C ASP A 226 25.93 9.84 -1.88
N TYR A 227 25.28 9.00 -2.69
CA TYR A 227 25.68 8.72 -4.05
C TYR A 227 25.43 9.96 -4.91
N HIS A 228 26.26 10.99 -4.71
CA HIS A 228 26.46 12.06 -5.68
C HIS A 228 27.37 11.52 -6.80
N TYR A 229 26.78 11.07 -7.90
CA TYR A 229 27.47 11.07 -9.20
C TYR A 229 27.11 12.37 -9.92
N GLY A 230 28.16 13.10 -10.32
CA GLY A 230 28.09 14.29 -11.18
C GLY A 230 27.77 13.97 -12.63
#